data_AF-A0A2N2IWD1-F1
#
_entry.id   AF-A0A2N2IWD1-F1
#
_cell.length_a   1.000
_cell.length_b   1.000
_cell.length_c   1.000
_cell.angle_alpha   90.00
_cell.angle_beta   90.00
_cell.angle_gamma   90.00
#
_symmetry.space_group_name_H-M   'P 1'
#
loop_
_entity.id
_entity.type
_entity.pdbx_description
1 polymer ?
#
loop_
_entity_poly.entity_id
_entity_poly.type
_entity_poly.pdbx_seq_one_letter_code
_entity_poly.pdbx_strand_id
1 'polypeptide(L)'
;MSFFHTLAIKNQMRLLVSIPVFFLAVILVANGVERYQTIAQATMVKELAAMAGLITEIAHEAQKERGMTAGFLGSQGKKFGDRLPAQREETDARVAALKDFLNHSKADKADPALTQELQNALSGFGTISAIRQQADSLTLAAPEAIAFYTGAIGRFLGTIPLIART
;
A
#
# COMPACT_ATOMS: atom_id res chain seq x y z
N MET A 1 -3.49 -59.07 -20.36
CA MET A 1 -4.97 -59.06 -20.37
C MET A 1 -5.58 -60.19 -19.50
N SER A 2 -4.96 -60.64 -18.41
CA SER A 2 -5.54 -61.67 -17.50
C SER A 2 -5.94 -61.14 -16.11
N PHE A 3 -5.65 -59.88 -15.80
CA PHE A 3 -5.86 -59.31 -14.45
C PHE A 3 -7.35 -59.08 -14.12
N PHE A 4 -8.19 -58.83 -15.13
CA PHE A 4 -9.61 -58.55 -14.93
C PHE A 4 -10.46 -59.81 -14.75
N HIS A 5 -9.99 -60.98 -15.22
CA HIS A 5 -10.78 -62.22 -15.20
C HIS A 5 -10.76 -62.99 -13.87
N THR A 6 -9.84 -62.65 -12.94
CA THR A 6 -9.71 -63.27 -11.61
C THR A 6 -10.44 -62.52 -10.49
N LEU A 7 -11.06 -61.38 -10.80
CA LEU A 7 -11.81 -60.57 -9.82
C LEU A 7 -13.30 -60.89 -9.88
N ALA A 8 -13.92 -61.08 -8.71
CA ALA A 8 -15.37 -61.24 -8.60
C ALA A 8 -16.09 -60.02 -9.22
N ILE A 9 -17.20 -60.25 -9.92
CA ILE A 9 -18.00 -59.23 -10.64
C ILE A 9 -18.28 -57.98 -9.77
N LYS A 10 -18.51 -58.17 -8.47
CA LYS A 10 -18.69 -57.11 -7.46
C LYS A 10 -17.50 -56.13 -7.39
N ASN A 11 -16.27 -56.64 -7.47
CA ASN A 11 -15.06 -55.81 -7.42
C ASN A 11 -14.80 -55.11 -8.76
N GLN A 12 -15.16 -55.72 -9.90
CA GLN A 12 -15.13 -55.06 -11.20
C GLN A 12 -16.07 -53.84 -11.23
N MET A 13 -17.30 -53.99 -10.71
CA MET A 13 -18.25 -52.87 -10.60
C MET A 13 -17.77 -51.76 -9.65
N ARG A 14 -17.13 -52.11 -8.53
CA ARG A 14 -16.53 -51.11 -7.62
C ARG A 14 -15.42 -50.32 -8.29
N LEU A 15 -14.51 -50.99 -9.00
CA LEU A 15 -13.41 -50.34 -9.73
C LEU A 15 -13.93 -49.38 -10.81
N LEU A 16 -14.97 -49.78 -11.54
CA LEU A 16 -15.59 -48.96 -12.59
C LEU A 16 -16.09 -47.61 -12.07
N VAL A 17 -16.62 -47.57 -10.83
CA VAL A 17 -17.12 -46.33 -10.20
C VAL A 17 -16.01 -45.58 -9.45
N SER A 18 -15.15 -46.30 -8.73
CA SER A 18 -14.11 -45.68 -7.90
C SER A 18 -13.08 -44.91 -8.72
N ILE A 19 -12.75 -45.35 -9.94
CA ILE A 19 -11.75 -44.67 -10.79
C ILE A 19 -12.23 -43.28 -11.22
N PRO A 20 -13.42 -43.10 -11.84
CA PRO A 20 -13.96 -41.78 -12.16
C PRO A 20 -14.14 -40.88 -10.94
N VAL A 21 -14.60 -41.44 -9.81
CA VAL A 21 -14.78 -40.68 -8.56
C VAL A 21 -13.45 -40.18 -8.00
N PHE A 22 -12.41 -41.03 -8.01
CA PHE A 22 -11.07 -40.65 -7.60
C PHE A 22 -10.51 -39.53 -8.49
N PHE A 23 -10.67 -39.65 -9.80
CA PHE A 23 -10.23 -38.63 -10.75
C PHE A 23 -10.96 -37.29 -10.54
N LEU A 24 -12.28 -37.32 -10.33
CA LEU A 24 -13.08 -36.15 -9.97
C LEU A 24 -12.61 -35.51 -8.66
N ALA A 25 -12.32 -36.32 -7.63
CA ALA A 25 -11.82 -35.83 -6.35
C ALA A 25 -10.47 -35.12 -6.49
N VAL A 26 -9.55 -35.68 -7.29
CA VAL A 26 -8.25 -35.05 -7.57
C VAL A 26 -8.44 -33.69 -8.28
N ILE A 27 -9.31 -33.62 -9.29
CA ILE A 27 -9.62 -32.37 -9.99
C ILE A 27 -10.21 -31.34 -9.03
N LEU A 28 -11.16 -31.72 -8.17
CA LEU A 28 -11.78 -30.81 -7.21
C LEU A 28 -10.75 -30.24 -6.23
N VAL A 29 -9.85 -31.08 -5.70
CA VAL A 29 -8.78 -30.65 -4.80
C VAL A 29 -7.81 -29.71 -5.51
N ALA A 30 -7.35 -30.07 -6.72
CA ALA A 30 -6.44 -29.23 -7.49
C ALA A 30 -7.04 -27.84 -7.77
N ASN A 31 -8.29 -27.79 -8.24
CA ASN A 31 -9.01 -26.54 -8.45
C ASN A 31 -9.23 -25.76 -7.14
N GLY A 32 -9.47 -26.46 -6.03
CA GLY A 32 -9.63 -25.84 -4.72
C GLY A 32 -8.36 -25.13 -4.25
N VAL A 33 -7.20 -25.77 -4.43
CA VAL A 33 -5.88 -25.19 -4.10
C VAL A 33 -5.58 -23.98 -4.97
N GLU A 34 -5.81 -24.07 -6.28
CA GLU A 34 -5.60 -22.97 -7.21
C GLU A 34 -6.49 -21.77 -6.86
N ARG A 35 -7.79 -21.99 -6.63
CA ARG A 35 -8.73 -20.94 -6.20
C ARG A 35 -8.32 -20.29 -4.89
N TYR A 36 -7.83 -21.07 -3.94
CA TYR A 36 -7.33 -20.54 -2.67
C TYR A 36 -6.13 -19.62 -2.89
N GLN A 37 -5.17 -20.01 -3.75
CA GLN A 37 -4.02 -19.18 -4.11
C GLN A 37 -4.46 -17.89 -4.82
N THR A 38 -5.41 -17.97 -5.76
CA THR A 38 -5.96 -16.78 -6.43
C THR A 38 -6.60 -15.81 -5.44
N ILE A 39 -7.35 -16.30 -4.46
CA ILE A 39 -7.97 -15.44 -3.42
C ILE A 39 -6.89 -14.79 -2.55
N ALA A 40 -5.85 -15.52 -2.17
CA ALA A 40 -4.74 -14.98 -1.38
C ALA A 40 -4.01 -13.86 -2.15
N GLN A 41 -3.71 -14.08 -3.44
CA GLN A 41 -3.10 -13.07 -4.31
C GLN A 41 -4.00 -11.85 -4.49
N ALA A 42 -5.29 -12.04 -4.75
CA ALA A 42 -6.26 -10.95 -4.88
C ALA A 42 -6.37 -10.10 -3.61
N THR A 43 -6.28 -10.74 -2.43
CA THR A 43 -6.28 -10.04 -1.14
C THR A 43 -5.02 -9.18 -0.99
N MET A 44 -3.85 -9.71 -1.34
CA MET A 44 -2.59 -8.95 -1.33
C MET A 44 -2.64 -7.75 -2.28
N VAL A 45 -3.10 -7.94 -3.53
CA VAL A 45 -3.25 -6.86 -4.51
C VAL A 45 -4.20 -5.78 -4.00
N LYS A 46 -5.30 -6.17 -3.34
CA LYS A 46 -6.24 -5.22 -2.73
C LYS A 46 -5.58 -4.38 -1.63
N GLU A 47 -4.78 -4.99 -0.76
CA GLU A 47 -4.06 -4.25 0.30
C GLU A 47 -2.99 -3.31 -0.29
N LEU A 48 -2.23 -3.78 -1.28
CA LEU A 48 -1.25 -2.98 -2.01
C LEU A 48 -1.90 -1.77 -2.71
N ALA A 49 -3.06 -1.97 -3.35
CA ALA A 49 -3.82 -0.89 -3.98
C ALA A 49 -4.37 0.12 -2.96
N ALA A 50 -4.85 -0.35 -1.80
CA ALA A 50 -5.30 0.54 -0.73
C ALA A 50 -4.15 1.40 -0.18
N MET A 51 -2.97 0.79 0.00
CA MET A 51 -1.75 1.50 0.41
C MET A 51 -1.34 2.57 -0.62
N ALA A 52 -1.35 2.23 -1.92
CA ALA A 52 -1.05 3.18 -3.00
C ALA A 52 -2.02 4.38 -3.01
N GLY A 53 -3.30 4.13 -2.70
CA GLY A 53 -4.30 5.18 -2.51
C GLY A 53 -3.92 6.11 -1.36
N LEU A 54 -3.61 5.57 -0.18
CA LEU A 54 -3.19 6.36 0.99
C LEU A 54 -1.93 7.21 0.71
N ILE A 55 -0.95 6.65 0.01
CA ILE A 55 0.28 7.36 -0.39
C ILE A 55 -0.05 8.53 -1.33
N THR A 56 -0.98 8.33 -2.27
CA THR A 56 -1.42 9.36 -3.20
C THR A 56 -2.17 10.49 -2.49
N GLU A 57 -3.02 10.16 -1.51
CA GLU A 57 -3.69 11.15 -0.65
C GLU A 57 -2.68 12.00 0.15
N ILE A 58 -1.64 11.38 0.74
CA ILE A 58 -0.55 12.11 1.40
C ILE A 58 0.13 13.07 0.43
N ALA A 59 0.46 12.60 -0.77
CA ALA A 59 1.09 13.44 -1.79
C ALA A 59 0.21 14.64 -2.17
N HIS A 60 -1.11 14.43 -2.30
CA HIS A 60 -2.07 15.47 -2.62
C HIS A 60 -2.17 16.53 -1.51
N GLU A 61 -2.31 16.11 -0.25
CA GLU A 61 -2.37 17.03 0.90
C GLU A 61 -1.04 17.78 1.09
N ALA A 62 0.09 17.08 1.00
CA ALA A 62 1.41 17.71 1.08
C ALA A 62 1.65 18.71 -0.07
N GLN A 63 1.09 18.48 -1.26
CA GLN A 63 1.15 19.43 -2.37
C GLN A 63 0.37 20.71 -2.07
N LYS A 64 -0.83 20.59 -1.49
CA LYS A 64 -1.63 21.75 -1.05
C LYS A 64 -0.91 22.51 0.05
N GLU A 65 -0.38 21.80 1.06
CA GLU A 65 0.37 22.40 2.16
C GLU A 65 1.63 23.13 1.68
N ARG A 66 2.38 22.54 0.72
CA ARG A 66 3.53 23.18 0.07
C ARG A 66 3.13 24.52 -0.57
N GLY A 67 2.06 24.52 -1.36
CA GLY A 67 1.60 25.71 -2.08
C GLY A 67 1.17 26.82 -1.13
N MET A 68 0.42 26.47 -0.08
CA MET A 68 -0.01 27.45 0.92
C MET A 68 1.16 27.95 1.77
N THR A 69 2.09 27.08 2.18
CA THR A 69 3.28 27.47 2.94
C THR A 69 4.17 28.41 2.14
N ALA A 70 4.37 28.13 0.85
CA ALA A 70 5.09 29.02 -0.05
C ALA A 70 4.40 30.38 -0.19
N GLY A 71 3.06 30.39 -0.31
CA GLY A 71 2.26 31.62 -0.35
C GLY A 71 2.31 32.42 0.95
N PHE A 72 2.29 31.73 2.09
CA PHE A 72 2.43 32.32 3.43
C PHE A 72 3.80 32.99 3.59
N LEU A 73 4.88 32.26 3.33
CA LEU A 73 6.25 32.79 3.39
C LEU A 73 6.48 33.92 2.39
N GLY A 74 6.07 33.74 1.13
CA GLY A 74 6.23 34.75 0.08
C GLY A 74 5.42 36.03 0.33
N SER A 75 4.37 35.96 1.14
CA SER A 75 3.56 37.12 1.54
C SER A 75 3.93 37.68 2.91
N GLN A 76 4.99 37.16 3.56
CA GLN A 76 5.39 37.53 4.93
C GLN A 76 4.25 37.34 5.92
N GLY A 77 3.57 36.20 5.83
CA GLY A 77 2.47 35.79 6.71
C GLY A 77 1.09 36.37 6.37
N LYS A 78 0.98 37.21 5.34
CA LYS A 78 -0.26 37.93 5.02
C LYS A 78 -1.31 37.09 4.28
N LYS A 79 -0.91 36.00 3.62
CA LYS A 79 -1.81 35.11 2.87
C LYS A 79 -1.78 33.70 3.48
N PHE A 80 -2.94 33.03 3.48
CA PHE A 80 -3.12 31.64 3.92
C PHE A 80 -2.92 31.36 5.42
N GLY A 81 -2.59 32.35 6.26
CA GLY A 81 -2.41 32.14 7.70
C GLY A 81 -3.65 31.58 8.40
N ASP A 82 -4.84 31.91 7.90
CA ASP A 82 -6.14 31.41 8.34
C ASP A 82 -6.44 29.97 7.90
N ARG A 83 -5.86 29.53 6.79
CA ARG A 83 -6.13 28.22 6.17
C ARG A 83 -5.04 27.18 6.42
N LEU A 84 -3.81 27.62 6.69
CA LEU A 84 -2.65 26.75 6.92
C LEU A 84 -2.88 25.73 8.04
N PRO A 85 -3.42 26.11 9.22
CA PRO A 85 -3.63 25.18 10.30
C PRO A 85 -4.53 24.00 9.90
N ALA A 86 -5.68 24.29 9.28
CA ALA A 86 -6.61 23.26 8.81
C ALA A 86 -5.97 22.35 7.74
N GLN A 87 -5.18 22.92 6.82
CA GLN A 87 -4.48 22.11 5.83
C GLN A 87 -3.42 21.18 6.46
N ARG A 88 -2.75 21.61 7.51
CA ARG A 88 -1.75 20.79 8.23
C ARG A 88 -2.41 19.59 8.90
N GLU A 89 -3.59 19.79 9.49
CA GLU A 89 -4.40 18.72 10.08
C GLU A 89 -4.81 17.68 9.03
N GLU A 90 -5.21 18.10 7.82
CA GLU A 90 -5.51 17.17 6.72
C GLU A 90 -4.29 16.35 6.33
N THR A 91 -3.12 16.97 6.15
CA THR A 91 -1.87 16.26 5.86
C THR A 91 -1.53 15.24 6.96
N ASP A 92 -1.65 15.64 8.22
CA ASP A 92 -1.35 14.80 9.37
C ASP A 92 -2.31 13.61 9.47
N ALA A 93 -3.59 13.83 9.17
CA ALA A 93 -4.61 12.78 9.13
C ALA A 93 -4.28 11.72 8.08
N ARG A 94 -3.82 12.09 6.88
CA ARG A 94 -3.44 11.11 5.84
C ARG A 94 -2.20 10.32 6.23
N VAL A 95 -1.21 10.97 6.85
CA VAL A 95 -0.02 10.28 7.35
C VAL A 95 -0.36 9.32 8.49
N ALA A 96 -1.26 9.71 9.39
CA ALA A 96 -1.77 8.83 10.45
C ALA A 96 -2.50 7.62 9.86
N ALA A 97 -3.39 7.82 8.89
CA ALA A 97 -4.11 6.73 8.22
C ALA A 97 -3.16 5.71 7.55
N LEU A 98 -2.07 6.17 6.92
CA LEU A 98 -1.04 5.27 6.37
C LEU A 98 -0.32 4.50 7.49
N LYS A 99 0.08 5.16 8.59
CA LYS A 99 0.72 4.48 9.72
C LYS A 99 -0.19 3.42 10.34
N ASP A 100 -1.48 3.74 10.51
CA ASP A 100 -2.47 2.82 11.02
C ASP A 100 -2.67 1.64 10.06
N PHE A 101 -2.71 1.87 8.76
CA PHE A 101 -2.75 0.82 7.76
C PHE A 101 -1.55 -0.13 7.89
N LEU A 102 -0.34 0.39 8.03
CA LEU A 102 0.90 -0.41 8.17
C LEU A 102 0.98 -1.20 9.48
N ASN A 103 0.27 -0.78 10.53
CA ASN A 103 0.20 -1.52 11.78
C ASN A 103 -0.70 -2.78 11.65
N HIS A 104 -1.66 -2.78 10.73
CA HIS A 104 -2.65 -3.86 10.58
C HIS A 104 -2.41 -4.72 9.34
N SER A 105 -1.88 -4.16 8.27
CA SER A 105 -1.50 -4.86 7.04
C SER A 105 -0.04 -5.35 7.11
N LYS A 106 0.28 -6.36 6.30
CA LYS A 106 1.66 -6.79 6.04
C LYS A 106 2.03 -6.64 4.56
N ALA A 107 1.25 -5.88 3.80
CA ALA A 107 1.42 -5.72 2.36
C ALA A 107 2.78 -5.09 2.01
N ASP A 108 3.26 -4.15 2.82
CA ASP A 108 4.60 -3.56 2.69
C ASP A 108 5.72 -4.59 2.84
N LYS A 109 5.51 -5.63 3.66
CA LYS A 109 6.49 -6.69 3.96
C LYS A 109 6.64 -7.73 2.86
N ALA A 110 5.82 -7.67 1.82
CA ALA A 110 5.95 -8.54 0.66
C ALA A 110 7.20 -8.22 -0.18
N ASP A 111 7.67 -6.95 -0.16
CA ASP A 111 8.92 -6.52 -0.79
C ASP A 111 9.77 -5.73 0.23
N PRO A 112 10.96 -6.23 0.63
CA PRO A 112 11.85 -5.52 1.55
C PRO A 112 12.24 -4.10 1.09
N ALA A 113 12.34 -3.87 -0.23
CA ALA A 113 12.66 -2.55 -0.76
C ALA A 113 11.49 -1.58 -0.59
N LEU A 114 10.25 -2.06 -0.76
CA LEU A 114 9.05 -1.28 -0.48
C LEU A 114 8.97 -0.89 1.00
N THR A 115 9.19 -1.86 1.89
CA THR A 115 9.26 -1.60 3.34
C THR A 115 10.29 -0.50 3.66
N GLN A 116 11.51 -0.63 3.12
CA GLN A 116 12.60 0.31 3.38
C GLN A 116 12.29 1.72 2.85
N GLU A 117 11.84 1.85 1.60
CA GLU A 117 11.55 3.15 1.01
C GLU A 117 10.36 3.84 1.70
N LEU A 118 9.36 3.08 2.14
CA LEU A 118 8.24 3.62 2.89
C LEU A 118 8.66 4.14 4.27
N GLN A 119 9.55 3.41 4.96
CA GLN A 119 10.14 3.87 6.22
C GLN A 119 11.00 5.13 6.03
N ASN A 120 11.77 5.20 4.94
CA ASN A 120 12.56 6.38 4.58
C ASN A 120 11.66 7.59 4.33
N ALA A 121 10.55 7.40 3.59
CA ALA A 121 9.57 8.45 3.32
C ALA A 121 8.93 8.97 4.61
N LEU A 122 8.44 8.07 5.47
CA LEU A 122 7.83 8.41 6.76
C LEU A 122 8.81 9.11 7.71
N SER A 123 10.05 8.61 7.81
CA SER A 123 11.08 9.20 8.67
C SER A 123 11.49 10.58 8.20
N GLY A 124 11.69 10.75 6.88
CA GLY A 124 11.98 12.05 6.27
C GLY A 124 10.83 13.04 6.42
N PHE A 125 9.58 12.57 6.45
CA PHE A 125 8.41 13.40 6.74
C PHE A 125 8.28 13.76 8.22
N GLY A 126 8.87 12.97 9.13
CA GLY A 126 8.82 13.20 10.58
C GLY A 126 9.39 14.55 11.03
N THR A 127 10.22 15.20 10.21
CA THR A 127 10.76 16.54 10.49
C THR A 127 9.83 17.69 10.08
N ILE A 128 8.64 17.39 9.52
CA ILE A 128 7.67 18.40 9.05
C ILE A 128 7.29 19.41 10.13
N SER A 129 7.18 18.98 11.40
CA SER A 129 6.85 19.89 12.50
C SER A 129 7.88 21.02 12.66
N ALA A 130 9.17 20.72 12.48
CA ALA A 130 10.22 21.73 12.56
C ALA A 130 10.15 22.70 11.37
N ILE A 131 9.87 22.18 10.17
CA ILE A 131 9.66 23.00 8.96
C ILE A 131 8.47 23.94 9.15
N ARG A 132 7.34 23.43 9.68
CA ARG A 132 6.14 24.22 9.99
C ARG A 132 6.43 25.32 11.00
N GLN A 133 7.14 25.00 12.09
CA GLN A 133 7.51 25.98 13.11
C GLN A 133 8.40 27.10 12.53
N GLN A 134 9.41 26.75 11.75
CA GLN A 134 10.29 27.74 11.13
C GLN A 134 9.56 28.58 10.05
N ALA A 135 8.56 27.98 9.39
CA ALA A 135 7.72 28.72 8.45
C ALA A 135 6.81 29.71 9.18
N ASP A 136 6.22 29.31 10.31
CA ASP A 136 5.35 30.17 11.14
C ASP A 136 6.11 31.36 11.74
N SER A 137 7.36 31.14 12.15
CA SER A 137 8.25 32.21 12.61
C SER A 137 8.87 33.05 11.48
N LEU A 138 8.54 32.75 10.22
CA LEU A 138 9.10 33.39 9.02
C LEU A 138 10.64 33.33 8.95
N THR A 139 11.26 32.35 9.62
CA THR A 139 12.72 32.17 9.64
C THR A 139 13.22 31.24 8.53
N LEU A 140 12.31 30.42 7.97
CA LEU A 140 12.61 29.54 6.83
C LEU A 140 12.41 30.27 5.50
N ALA A 141 13.34 30.14 4.57
CA ALA A 141 13.15 30.71 3.24
C ALA A 141 12.12 29.90 2.43
N ALA A 142 11.26 30.58 1.65
CA ALA A 142 10.24 29.91 0.85
C ALA A 142 10.80 28.80 -0.08
N PRO A 143 11.95 28.97 -0.77
CA PRO A 143 12.54 27.90 -1.57
C PRO A 143 12.93 26.66 -0.76
N GLU A 144 13.38 26.84 0.48
CA GLU A 144 13.77 25.73 1.37
C GLU A 144 12.54 24.93 1.81
N ALA A 145 11.45 25.62 2.17
CA ALA A 145 10.17 24.98 2.46
C ALA A 145 9.67 24.18 1.24
N ILE A 146 9.70 24.79 0.04
CA ILE A 146 9.29 24.14 -1.21
C ILE A 146 10.14 22.89 -1.48
N ALA A 147 11.46 22.97 -1.29
CA ALA A 147 12.38 21.86 -1.48
C ALA A 147 12.07 20.70 -0.52
N PHE A 148 11.82 20.99 0.76
CA PHE A 148 11.42 19.99 1.75
C PHE A 148 10.18 19.21 1.30
N TYR A 149 9.07 19.92 1.01
CA TYR A 149 7.83 19.26 0.62
C TYR A 149 7.97 18.51 -0.70
N THR A 150 8.71 19.08 -1.66
CA THR A 150 8.94 18.41 -2.96
C THR A 150 9.71 17.11 -2.80
N GLY A 151 10.75 17.10 -1.96
CA GLY A 151 11.49 15.88 -1.61
C GLY A 151 10.62 14.86 -0.86
N ALA A 152 9.79 15.31 0.07
CA ALA A 152 8.84 14.47 0.79
C ALA A 152 7.82 13.80 -0.16
N ILE A 153 7.16 14.59 -1.01
CA ILE A 153 6.21 14.10 -2.02
C ILE A 153 6.90 13.10 -2.95
N GLY A 154 8.11 13.42 -3.42
CA GLY A 154 8.90 12.54 -4.28
C GLY A 154 9.22 11.19 -3.63
N ARG A 155 9.58 11.17 -2.34
CA ARG A 155 9.81 9.92 -1.59
C ARG A 155 8.55 9.08 -1.49
N PHE A 156 7.41 9.68 -1.15
CA PHE A 156 6.14 8.95 -1.09
C PHE A 156 5.77 8.37 -2.46
N LEU A 157 5.75 9.19 -3.51
CA LEU A 157 5.40 8.73 -4.86
C LEU A 157 6.41 7.72 -5.42
N GLY A 158 7.68 7.79 -5.01
CA GLY A 158 8.73 6.83 -5.37
C GLY A 158 8.47 5.40 -4.86
N THR A 159 7.56 5.21 -3.91
CA THR A 159 7.16 3.87 -3.46
C THR A 159 6.13 3.20 -4.39
N ILE A 160 5.36 3.97 -5.16
CA ILE A 160 4.30 3.46 -6.04
C ILE A 160 4.82 2.43 -7.07
N PRO A 161 5.96 2.66 -7.75
CA PRO A 161 6.53 1.65 -8.65
C PRO A 161 6.90 0.33 -7.96
N LEU A 162 7.24 0.37 -6.67
CA LEU A 162 7.57 -0.82 -5.88
C LEU A 162 6.30 -1.62 -5.53
N ILE A 163 5.18 -0.93 -5.30
CA ILE A 163 3.87 -1.56 -5.12
C ILE A 163 3.45 -2.30 -6.41
N ALA A 164 3.67 -1.70 -7.57
CA ALA A 164 3.24 -2.25 -8.86
C ALA A 164 4.00 -3.51 -9.31
N ARG A 165 5.18 -3.79 -8.72
CA ARG A 165 6.01 -4.96 -9.05
C ARG A 165 5.90 -6.11 -8.04
N THR A 166 5.19 -5.88 -6.93
CA THR A 166 4.99 -6.85 -5.83
C THR A 166 3.84 -7.79 -6.19
#